data_AF-A0A4V6KND1-F1
#
_entry.id   AF-A0A4V6KND1-F1
#
_cell.length_a   1.000
_cell.length_b   1.000
_cell.length_c   1.000
_cell.angle_alpha   90.00
_cell.angle_beta   90.00
_cell.angle_gamma   90.00
#
_symmetry.space_group_name_H-M   'P 1'
#
loop_
_entity.id
_entity.type
_entity.pdbx_description
1 polymer ?
#
loop_
_entity_poly.entity_id
_entity_poly.type
_entity_poly.pdbx_seq_one_letter_code
_entity_poly.pdbx_strand_id
1 'polypeptide(L)'
;MRLVKPGLAGQWTIAVLALRGDTHALAQWQPLINHLNRQFPDESFQLLPLNLADMGEAVSNGQVDFLLTNPAQYIQLDNSYPLRWLVSLRSSQNQQNASNNVIGSVVLVRRDSPVTEANQLTGKKVGAVSPDAFGGYLLGYKELLAAGIHPEKDLQLHFSGYPVDALLYLLRDRALDAAIVPVCLLEEMEKEGLLKADDYRALLAKPSTQPA
;
A
#
# COMPACT_ATOMS: atom_id res chain seq x y z
N MET A 1 -45.77 -8.47 -11.67
CA MET A 1 -45.28 -8.53 -13.06
C MET A 1 -44.48 -7.26 -13.35
N ARG A 2 -43.17 -7.27 -13.08
CA ARG A 2 -42.27 -6.16 -13.43
C ARG A 2 -41.72 -6.46 -14.82
N LEU A 3 -41.99 -5.54 -15.75
CA LEU A 3 -41.42 -5.55 -17.09
C LEU A 3 -39.89 -5.49 -16.98
N VAL A 4 -39.22 -6.58 -17.38
CA VAL A 4 -37.79 -6.60 -17.64
C VAL A 4 -37.58 -5.78 -18.92
N LYS A 5 -36.89 -4.64 -18.81
CA LYS A 5 -36.36 -3.93 -19.99
C LYS A 5 -35.26 -4.80 -20.60
N PRO A 6 -35.30 -5.12 -21.89
CA PRO A 6 -34.15 -5.73 -22.55
C PRO A 6 -33.05 -4.67 -22.76
N GLY A 7 -31.80 -5.04 -22.43
CA GLY A 7 -30.59 -4.51 -23.06
C GLY A 7 -30.08 -3.13 -22.63
N LEU A 8 -29.62 -2.98 -21.38
CA LEU A 8 -28.53 -2.06 -21.09
C LEU A 8 -27.44 -2.88 -20.41
N ALA A 9 -26.29 -3.05 -21.08
CA ALA A 9 -25.12 -3.62 -20.46
C ALA A 9 -24.78 -2.83 -19.20
N GLY A 10 -24.63 -3.50 -18.05
CA GLY A 10 -24.21 -2.85 -16.83
C GLY A 10 -22.76 -2.39 -17.00
N GLN A 11 -22.49 -1.12 -16.66
CA GLN A 11 -21.12 -0.64 -16.50
C GLN A 11 -20.73 -0.80 -15.03
N TRP A 12 -19.65 -1.53 -14.79
CA TRP A 12 -19.14 -1.84 -13.46
C TRP A 12 -17.74 -1.27 -13.29
N THR A 13 -17.56 -0.43 -12.28
CA THR A 13 -16.28 0.18 -11.94
C THR A 13 -15.67 -0.57 -10.76
N ILE A 14 -14.51 -1.18 -11.02
CA ILE A 14 -13.70 -1.85 -10.00
C ILE A 14 -12.55 -0.92 -9.62
N ALA A 15 -12.62 -0.35 -8.43
CA ALA A 15 -11.54 0.47 -7.89
C ALA A 15 -10.49 -0.38 -7.18
N VAL A 16 -9.21 -0.07 -7.43
CA VAL A 16 -8.07 -0.75 -6.79
C VAL A 16 -7.14 0.29 -6.15
N LEU A 17 -6.58 -0.04 -4.98
CA LEU A 17 -5.59 0.82 -4.35
C LEU A 17 -4.25 0.75 -5.11
N ALA A 18 -3.88 1.86 -5.76
CA ALA A 18 -2.68 2.00 -6.58
C ALA A 18 -1.45 2.43 -5.76
N LEU A 19 -1.03 1.60 -4.79
CA LEU A 19 0.09 1.91 -3.89
C LEU A 19 1.40 2.26 -4.63
N ARG A 20 1.68 1.55 -5.72
CA ARG A 20 2.88 1.75 -6.55
C ARG A 20 2.57 2.56 -7.82
N GLY A 21 1.44 3.26 -7.84
CA GLY A 21 0.98 4.09 -8.95
C GLY A 21 0.16 3.31 -9.99
N ASP A 22 -0.48 4.08 -10.87
CA ASP A 22 -1.50 3.59 -11.80
C ASP A 22 -0.96 2.56 -12.78
N THR A 23 0.23 2.79 -13.35
CA THR A 23 0.85 1.85 -14.30
C THR A 23 1.05 0.47 -13.68
N HIS A 24 1.53 0.42 -12.43
CA HIS A 24 1.72 -0.85 -11.72
C HIS A 24 0.36 -1.50 -11.42
N ALA A 25 -0.62 -0.73 -10.95
CA ALA A 25 -1.96 -1.23 -10.67
C ALA A 25 -2.66 -1.78 -11.92
N LEU A 26 -2.56 -1.09 -13.06
CA LEU A 26 -3.08 -1.53 -14.36
C LEU A 26 -2.40 -2.83 -14.79
N ALA A 27 -1.06 -2.91 -14.73
CA ALA A 27 -0.33 -4.13 -15.09
C ALA A 27 -0.77 -5.34 -14.25
N GLN A 28 -1.00 -5.13 -12.96
CA GLN A 28 -1.40 -6.19 -12.03
C GLN A 28 -2.87 -6.61 -12.21
N TRP A 29 -3.80 -5.66 -12.38
CA TRP A 29 -5.23 -5.93 -12.26
C TRP A 29 -5.99 -5.94 -13.59
N GLN A 30 -5.44 -5.37 -14.67
CA GLN A 30 -6.09 -5.42 -15.98
C GLN A 30 -6.35 -6.86 -16.48
N PRO A 31 -5.52 -7.88 -16.20
CA PRO A 31 -5.84 -9.28 -16.54
C PRO A 31 -7.17 -9.78 -15.94
N LEU A 32 -7.50 -9.37 -14.71
CA LEU A 32 -8.79 -9.69 -14.08
C LEU A 32 -9.94 -9.04 -14.84
N ILE A 33 -9.81 -7.75 -15.16
CA ILE A 33 -10.84 -6.98 -15.89
C ILE A 33 -11.08 -7.57 -17.28
N ASN A 34 -10.01 -7.91 -17.99
CA ASN A 34 -10.08 -8.58 -19.27
C ASN A 34 -10.75 -9.96 -19.16
N HIS A 35 -10.52 -10.69 -18.07
CA HIS A 35 -11.18 -11.96 -17.82
C HIS A 35 -12.68 -11.80 -17.55
N LEU A 36 -13.08 -10.83 -16.72
CA LEU A 36 -14.47 -10.53 -16.43
C LEU A 36 -15.23 -10.13 -17.70
N ASN A 37 -14.67 -9.23 -18.52
CA ASN A 37 -15.27 -8.82 -19.79
C ASN A 37 -15.40 -9.97 -20.80
N ARG A 38 -14.52 -10.97 -20.77
CA ARG A 38 -14.68 -12.19 -21.60
C ARG A 38 -15.76 -13.13 -21.07
N GLN A 39 -15.89 -13.22 -19.75
CA GLN A 39 -16.82 -14.14 -19.10
C GLN A 39 -18.27 -13.63 -19.13
N PHE A 40 -18.45 -12.31 -19.10
CA PHE A 40 -19.75 -11.64 -19.07
C PHE A 40 -19.83 -10.65 -20.25
N PRO A 41 -20.10 -11.13 -21.47
CA PRO A 41 -20.05 -10.30 -22.68
C PRO A 41 -21.16 -9.23 -22.74
N ASP A 42 -22.23 -9.40 -21.97
CA ASP A 42 -23.33 -8.44 -21.86
C ASP A 42 -23.07 -7.37 -20.76
N GLU A 43 -21.92 -7.42 -20.08
CA GLU A 43 -21.51 -6.49 -19.03
C GLU A 43 -20.19 -5.79 -19.42
N SER A 44 -19.93 -4.62 -18.85
CA SER A 44 -18.71 -3.83 -19.12
C SER A 44 -18.00 -3.46 -17.82
N PHE A 45 -16.90 -4.15 -17.53
CA PHE A 45 -16.05 -3.89 -16.39
C PHE A 45 -14.90 -2.95 -16.76
N GLN A 46 -14.66 -1.94 -15.93
CA GLN A 46 -13.52 -1.03 -16.04
C GLN A 46 -12.71 -0.99 -14.74
N LEU A 47 -11.40 -0.77 -14.88
CA LEU A 47 -10.47 -0.60 -13.77
C LEU A 47 -10.32 0.86 -13.43
N LEU A 48 -10.39 1.19 -12.14
CA LEU A 48 -10.11 2.53 -11.63
C LEU A 48 -9.00 2.45 -10.57
N PRO A 49 -7.72 2.61 -10.95
CA PRO A 49 -6.64 2.78 -9.98
C PRO A 49 -6.83 4.09 -9.20
N LEU A 50 -6.72 4.02 -7.87
CA LEU A 50 -6.86 5.19 -6.99
C LEU A 50 -5.80 5.15 -5.89
N ASN A 51 -5.31 6.32 -5.48
CA ASN A 51 -4.56 6.43 -4.22
C ASN A 51 -5.52 6.45 -3.01
N LEU A 52 -5.00 6.56 -1.78
CA LEU A 52 -5.85 6.56 -0.57
C LEU A 52 -6.86 7.71 -0.53
N ALA A 53 -6.46 8.92 -0.95
CA ALA A 53 -7.30 10.11 -0.91
C ALA A 53 -8.42 10.01 -1.95
N ASP A 54 -8.05 9.73 -3.20
CA ASP A 54 -8.99 9.63 -4.32
C ASP A 54 -9.99 8.48 -4.12
N MET A 55 -9.58 7.42 -3.42
CA MET A 55 -10.46 6.30 -3.08
C MET A 55 -11.62 6.70 -2.17
N GLY A 56 -11.39 7.56 -1.19
CA GLY A 56 -12.46 8.09 -0.33
C GLY A 56 -13.47 8.89 -1.14
N GLU A 57 -12.98 9.77 -2.02
CA GLU A 57 -13.81 10.60 -2.89
C GLU A 57 -14.62 9.77 -3.91
N ALA A 58 -13.99 8.78 -4.55
CA ALA A 58 -14.67 7.94 -5.52
C ALA A 58 -15.81 7.11 -4.89
N VAL A 59 -15.57 6.59 -3.68
CA VAL A 59 -16.61 5.89 -2.90
C VAL A 59 -17.72 6.86 -2.50
N SER A 60 -17.38 8.05 -2.00
CA SER A 60 -18.39 9.04 -1.57
C SER A 60 -19.29 9.52 -2.70
N ASN A 61 -18.72 9.62 -3.91
CA ASN A 61 -19.42 10.10 -5.09
C ASN A 61 -20.18 8.98 -5.84
N GLY A 62 -20.19 7.75 -5.31
CA GLY A 62 -20.87 6.61 -5.93
C GLY A 62 -20.27 6.22 -7.29
N GLN A 63 -18.98 6.47 -7.49
CA GLN A 63 -18.27 6.18 -8.75
C GLN A 63 -17.73 4.74 -8.81
N VAL A 64 -17.89 3.97 -7.73
CA VAL A 64 -17.27 2.65 -7.55
C VAL A 64 -18.34 1.62 -7.22
N ASP A 65 -18.36 0.52 -7.97
CA ASP A 65 -19.24 -0.62 -7.73
C ASP A 65 -18.57 -1.70 -6.88
N PHE A 66 -17.28 -1.93 -7.12
CA PHE A 66 -16.46 -2.88 -6.38
C PHE A 66 -15.16 -2.24 -5.93
N LEU A 67 -14.79 -2.46 -4.67
CA LEU A 67 -13.54 -1.96 -4.12
C LEU A 67 -12.60 -3.11 -3.75
N LEU A 68 -11.39 -3.08 -4.28
CA LEU A 68 -10.31 -3.97 -3.88
C LEU A 68 -9.22 -3.15 -3.17
N THR A 69 -9.21 -3.26 -1.85
CA THR A 69 -8.29 -2.52 -1.00
C THR A 69 -7.80 -3.38 0.17
N ASN A 70 -6.85 -2.87 0.93
CA ASN A 70 -6.36 -3.55 2.12
C ASN A 70 -7.39 -3.47 3.27
N PRO A 71 -7.40 -4.43 4.23
CA PRO A 71 -8.41 -4.46 5.29
C PRO A 71 -8.46 -3.20 6.17
N ALA A 72 -7.31 -2.55 6.44
CA ALA A 72 -7.31 -1.32 7.24
C ALA A 72 -8.01 -0.17 6.50
N GLN A 73 -7.78 -0.03 5.20
CA GLN A 73 -8.48 0.94 4.36
C GLN A 73 -9.97 0.64 4.25
N TYR A 74 -10.37 -0.64 4.17
CA TYR A 74 -11.78 -1.03 4.24
C TYR A 74 -12.44 -0.49 5.51
N ILE A 75 -11.84 -0.71 6.69
CA ILE A 75 -12.39 -0.24 7.97
C ILE A 75 -12.46 1.30 8.03
N GLN A 76 -11.44 2.00 7.51
CA GLN A 76 -11.44 3.46 7.47
C GLN A 76 -12.58 4.02 6.60
N LEU A 77 -12.84 3.39 5.44
CA LEU A 77 -13.91 3.79 4.54
C LEU A 77 -15.30 3.38 5.05
N ASP A 78 -15.46 2.18 5.61
CA ASP A 78 -16.74 1.63 6.08
C ASP A 78 -17.34 2.45 7.24
N ASN A 79 -16.48 3.06 8.06
CA ASN A 79 -16.90 4.02 9.08
C ASN A 79 -17.59 5.28 8.49
N SER A 80 -17.33 5.58 7.21
CA SER A 80 -17.81 6.79 6.52
C SER A 80 -18.86 6.51 5.44
N TYR A 81 -18.87 5.29 4.88
CA TYR A 81 -19.73 4.89 3.77
C TYR A 81 -20.20 3.44 3.93
N PRO A 82 -21.44 3.09 3.56
CA PRO A 82 -21.95 1.74 3.73
C PRO A 82 -21.29 0.78 2.74
N LEU A 83 -20.20 0.13 3.14
CA LEU A 83 -19.54 -0.91 2.36
C LEU A 83 -20.06 -2.29 2.78
N ARG A 84 -19.95 -3.27 1.87
CA ARG A 84 -20.21 -4.66 2.20
C ARG A 84 -18.99 -5.50 1.87
N TRP A 85 -18.42 -6.14 2.88
CA TRP A 85 -17.38 -7.15 2.69
C TRP A 85 -17.94 -8.34 1.90
N LEU A 86 -17.37 -8.59 0.72
CA LEU A 86 -17.75 -9.75 -0.12
C LEU A 86 -16.76 -10.90 -0.01
N VAL A 87 -15.47 -10.61 -0.21
CA VAL A 87 -14.42 -11.63 -0.29
C VAL A 87 -13.06 -11.04 0.11
N SER A 88 -12.18 -11.89 0.63
CA SER A 88 -10.78 -11.54 0.89
C SER A 88 -9.86 -12.31 -0.03
N LEU A 89 -8.97 -11.58 -0.71
CA LEU A 89 -7.89 -12.21 -1.45
C LEU A 89 -6.82 -12.70 -0.48
N ARG A 90 -6.42 -13.97 -0.64
CA ARG A 90 -5.24 -14.53 0.04
C ARG A 90 -4.16 -14.74 -1.00
N SER A 91 -3.02 -14.07 -0.85
CA SER A 91 -1.91 -14.22 -1.80
C SER A 91 -1.23 -15.57 -1.59
N SER A 92 -1.12 -16.37 -2.66
CA SER A 92 -0.43 -17.66 -2.67
C SER A 92 1.00 -17.58 -3.22
N GLN A 93 1.49 -16.39 -3.57
CA GLN A 93 2.69 -16.24 -4.42
C GLN A 93 4.03 -16.65 -3.78
N ASN A 94 4.10 -16.99 -2.49
CA ASN A 94 5.28 -17.64 -1.91
C ASN A 94 4.88 -18.59 -0.78
N GLN A 95 4.59 -19.86 -1.08
CA GLN A 95 4.27 -20.87 -0.06
C GLN A 95 5.42 -21.15 0.94
N GLN A 96 6.61 -20.56 0.76
CA GLN A 96 7.75 -20.68 1.65
C GLN A 96 7.84 -19.59 2.74
N ASN A 97 6.94 -18.59 2.73
CA ASN A 97 6.91 -17.55 3.76
C ASN A 97 5.46 -17.34 4.23
N ALA A 98 5.16 -17.71 5.48
CA ALA A 98 3.86 -17.53 6.14
C ALA A 98 3.39 -16.05 6.27
N SER A 99 4.18 -15.09 5.79
CA SER A 99 4.01 -13.64 5.86
C SER A 99 3.13 -13.04 4.75
N ASN A 100 2.71 -13.79 3.73
CA ASN A 100 2.05 -13.23 2.53
C ASN A 100 0.65 -12.61 2.74
N ASN A 101 0.05 -12.76 3.92
CA ASN A 101 -1.22 -12.11 4.27
C ASN A 101 -1.06 -11.12 5.46
N VAL A 102 0.19 -10.75 5.78
CA VAL A 102 0.50 -9.82 6.87
C VAL A 102 0.82 -8.46 6.27
N ILE A 103 0.16 -7.42 6.77
CA ILE A 103 0.55 -6.04 6.50
C ILE A 103 1.56 -5.62 7.57
N GLY A 104 2.73 -5.18 7.15
CA GLY A 104 3.78 -4.67 8.02
C GLY A 104 4.39 -3.39 7.48
N SER A 105 5.11 -2.68 8.33
CA SER A 105 5.99 -1.57 7.95
C SER A 105 7.42 -1.90 8.30
N VAL A 106 8.35 -1.31 7.55
CA VAL A 106 9.78 -1.29 7.86
C VAL A 106 10.28 0.15 7.84
N VAL A 107 11.15 0.48 8.80
CA VAL A 107 11.89 1.74 8.80
C VAL A 107 13.25 1.46 8.17
N LEU A 108 13.50 1.98 6.98
CA LEU A 108 14.74 1.78 6.23
C LEU A 108 15.63 3.00 6.32
N VAL A 109 16.93 2.75 6.45
CA VAL A 109 18.00 3.72 6.24
C VAL A 109 18.95 3.20 5.17
N ARG A 110 19.75 4.08 4.56
CA ARG A 110 20.86 3.62 3.70
C ARG A 110 21.87 2.82 4.53
N ARG A 111 22.49 1.80 3.94
CA ARG A 111 23.46 0.92 4.59
C ARG A 111 24.67 1.67 5.12
N ASP A 112 25.14 2.68 4.39
CA ASP A 112 26.25 3.58 4.76
C ASP A 112 25.82 4.75 5.67
N SER A 113 24.54 4.82 6.08
CA SER A 113 24.09 5.84 7.02
C SER A 113 24.73 5.62 8.41
N PRO A 114 25.12 6.70 9.11
CA PRO A 114 25.55 6.60 10.51
C PRO A 114 24.40 6.23 11.46
N VAL A 115 23.15 6.29 11.01
CA VAL A 115 21.98 5.87 11.78
C VAL A 115 21.89 4.34 11.75
N THR A 116 22.17 3.69 12.87
CA THR A 116 22.10 2.24 13.08
C THR A 116 20.98 1.83 14.02
N GLU A 117 20.44 2.77 14.80
CA GLU A 117 19.41 2.53 15.80
C GLU A 117 18.30 3.59 15.71
N ALA A 118 17.12 3.27 16.24
CA ALA A 118 15.96 4.14 16.12
C ALA A 118 16.14 5.48 16.85
N ASN A 119 16.76 5.50 18.03
CA ASN A 119 17.00 6.71 18.83
C ASN A 119 17.82 7.79 18.08
N GLN A 120 18.60 7.40 17.08
CA GLN A 120 19.40 8.31 16.24
C GLN A 120 18.56 8.99 15.14
N LEU A 121 17.28 8.65 15.02
CA LEU A 121 16.33 9.32 14.11
C LEU A 121 15.87 10.68 14.64
N THR A 122 16.09 11.01 15.93
CA THR A 122 15.70 12.32 16.46
C THR A 122 16.36 13.46 15.70
N GLY A 123 15.55 14.40 15.23
CA GLY A 123 15.92 15.53 14.37
C GLY A 123 16.14 15.18 12.90
N LYS A 124 16.02 13.90 12.49
CA LYS A 124 16.24 13.43 11.12
C LYS A 124 15.00 13.60 10.24
N LYS A 125 15.24 13.69 8.93
CA LYS A 125 14.18 13.73 7.93
C LYS A 125 13.72 12.33 7.59
N VAL A 126 12.50 11.99 8.00
CA VAL A 126 11.92 10.65 7.84
C VAL A 126 10.75 10.71 6.87
N GLY A 127 10.85 9.97 5.77
CA GLY A 127 9.81 9.93 4.75
C GLY A 127 8.75 8.87 5.02
N ALA A 128 7.52 9.15 4.62
CA ALA A 128 6.42 8.19 4.56
C ALA A 128 5.44 8.58 3.44
N VAL A 129 4.54 7.68 3.04
CA VAL A 129 3.70 7.93 1.86
C VAL A 129 2.53 8.86 2.18
N SER A 130 1.90 8.68 3.35
CA SER A 130 0.75 9.47 3.83
C SER A 130 0.58 9.24 5.33
N PRO A 131 0.06 10.21 6.10
CA PRO A 131 -0.28 10.03 7.51
C PRO A 131 -1.33 8.93 7.76
N ASP A 132 -2.18 8.63 6.77
CA ASP A 132 -3.24 7.63 6.90
C ASP A 132 -2.82 6.24 6.40
N ALA A 133 -1.62 6.14 5.81
CA ALA A 133 -1.16 4.89 5.21
C ALA A 133 -0.84 3.85 6.27
N PHE A 134 -1.69 2.83 6.37
CA PHE A 134 -1.57 1.79 7.39
C PHE A 134 -0.20 1.08 7.38
N GLY A 135 0.16 0.43 6.26
CA GLY A 135 1.48 -0.21 6.09
C GLY A 135 2.59 0.77 5.68
N GLY A 136 2.24 1.95 5.16
CA GLY A 136 3.23 2.94 4.71
C GLY A 136 3.66 3.95 5.78
N TYR A 137 3.03 3.95 6.95
CA TYR A 137 3.34 4.86 8.05
C TYR A 137 2.88 4.34 9.40
N LEU A 138 1.59 4.04 9.59
CA LEU A 138 0.99 3.87 10.92
C LEU A 138 1.55 2.70 11.73
N LEU A 139 1.90 1.58 11.10
CA LEU A 139 2.55 0.47 11.80
C LEU A 139 3.99 0.82 12.21
N GLY A 140 4.74 1.49 11.35
CA GLY A 140 6.08 2.00 11.68
C GLY A 140 6.03 3.08 12.77
N TYR A 141 5.04 3.97 12.71
CA TYR A 141 4.76 4.99 13.72
C TYR A 141 4.54 4.37 15.11
N LYS A 142 3.72 3.32 15.19
CA LYS A 142 3.50 2.58 16.44
C LYS A 142 4.79 1.98 17.00
N GLU A 143 5.64 1.43 16.15
CA GLU A 143 6.92 0.83 16.57
C GLU A 143 7.94 1.90 17.01
N LEU A 144 7.96 3.07 16.36
CA LEU A 144 8.76 4.22 16.80
C LEU A 144 8.33 4.72 18.18
N LEU A 145 7.01 4.83 18.43
CA LEU A 145 6.48 5.17 19.75
C LEU A 145 6.89 4.15 20.81
N ALA A 146 6.81 2.84 20.50
CA ALA A 146 7.24 1.79 21.41
C ALA A 146 8.75 1.84 21.71
N ALA A 147 9.54 2.39 20.78
CA ALA A 147 10.97 2.66 20.96
C ALA A 147 11.27 4.00 21.66
N GLY A 148 10.25 4.73 22.13
CA GLY A 148 10.40 6.00 22.84
C GLY A 148 10.61 7.22 21.94
N ILE A 149 10.38 7.10 20.63
CA ILE A 149 10.44 8.20 19.67
C ILE A 149 9.02 8.67 19.39
N HIS A 150 8.75 9.95 19.59
CA HIS A 150 7.47 10.58 19.26
C HIS A 150 7.56 11.19 17.86
N PRO A 151 7.07 10.53 16.79
CA PRO A 151 7.40 10.92 15.42
C PRO A 151 7.06 12.38 15.07
N GLU A 152 5.93 12.89 15.57
CA GLU A 152 5.50 14.28 15.33
C GLU A 152 6.36 15.33 16.03
N LYS A 153 7.05 14.97 17.11
CA LYS A 153 7.88 15.88 17.92
C LYS A 153 9.36 15.74 17.60
N ASP A 154 9.79 14.51 17.41
CA ASP A 154 11.19 14.15 17.35
C ASP A 154 11.70 14.03 15.91
N LEU A 155 10.84 13.88 14.91
CA LEU A 155 11.23 13.68 13.51
C LEU A 155 10.79 14.84 12.62
N GLN A 156 11.55 15.10 11.56
CA GLN A 156 11.11 15.95 10.46
C GLN A 156 10.38 15.08 9.44
N LEU A 157 9.08 14.88 9.64
CA LEU A 157 8.26 14.02 8.77
C LEU A 157 8.10 14.63 7.38
N HIS A 158 8.32 13.81 6.35
CA HIS A 158 8.10 14.16 4.94
C HIS A 158 7.11 13.19 4.30
N PHE A 159 5.91 13.66 4.01
CA PHE A 159 4.91 12.87 3.29
C PHE A 159 5.02 13.14 1.79
N SER A 160 5.44 12.12 1.02
CA SER A 160 5.69 12.28 -0.42
C SER A 160 4.44 12.14 -1.29
N GLY A 161 3.37 11.55 -0.75
CA GLY A 161 2.27 11.02 -1.55
C GLY A 161 2.68 9.76 -2.31
N TYR A 162 1.76 9.30 -3.16
CA TYR A 162 1.91 8.12 -4.00
C TYR A 162 2.64 8.44 -5.31
N PRO A 163 3.42 7.50 -5.90
CA PRO A 163 3.60 6.11 -5.49
C PRO A 163 4.61 5.91 -4.34
N VAL A 164 4.45 4.84 -3.56
CA VAL A 164 5.30 4.55 -2.39
C VAL A 164 6.78 4.36 -2.78
N ASP A 165 7.05 3.82 -3.97
CA ASP A 165 8.38 3.62 -4.56
C ASP A 165 9.27 4.88 -4.48
N ALA A 166 8.65 6.06 -4.63
CA ALA A 166 9.34 7.34 -4.58
C ALA A 166 10.16 7.53 -3.29
N LEU A 167 9.69 6.99 -2.16
CA LEU A 167 10.38 7.07 -0.88
C LEU A 167 11.74 6.36 -0.90
N LEU A 168 11.86 5.23 -1.59
CA LEU A 168 13.11 4.49 -1.66
C LEU A 168 14.13 5.16 -2.60
N TYR A 169 13.66 5.86 -3.63
CA TYR A 169 14.50 6.73 -4.45
C TYR A 169 14.96 7.98 -3.68
N LEU A 170 14.05 8.64 -2.96
CA LEU A 170 14.40 9.78 -2.11
C LEU A 170 15.39 9.39 -1.02
N LEU A 171 15.24 8.20 -0.44
CA LEU A 171 16.20 7.65 0.50
C LEU A 171 17.55 7.37 -0.18
N ARG A 172 17.56 6.67 -1.33
CA ARG A 172 18.78 6.40 -2.13
C ARG A 172 19.58 7.66 -2.41
N ASP A 173 18.88 8.72 -2.81
CA ASP A 173 19.45 9.99 -3.27
C ASP A 173 19.77 10.94 -2.11
N ARG A 174 19.67 10.47 -0.85
CA ARG A 174 19.95 11.21 0.39
C ARG A 174 19.05 12.44 0.60
N ALA A 175 17.88 12.48 -0.04
CA ALA A 175 16.85 13.49 0.22
C ALA A 175 16.07 13.22 1.51
N LEU A 176 16.20 11.99 2.05
CA LEU A 176 15.69 11.52 3.33
C LEU A 176 16.81 10.79 4.09
N ASP A 177 16.76 10.84 5.42
CA ASP A 177 17.66 10.06 6.28
C ASP A 177 17.13 8.64 6.52
N ALA A 178 15.81 8.50 6.57
CA ALA A 178 15.09 7.23 6.69
C ALA A 178 13.76 7.27 5.93
N ALA A 179 13.21 6.10 5.60
CA ALA A 179 11.89 5.96 5.01
C ALA A 179 11.09 4.86 5.73
N ILE A 180 9.83 5.16 6.04
CA ILE A 180 8.85 4.20 6.52
C ILE A 180 8.08 3.71 5.30
N VAL A 181 8.16 2.41 5.00
CA VAL A 181 7.51 1.80 3.84
C VAL A 181 6.86 0.47 4.22
N PRO A 182 5.89 -0.02 3.42
CA PRO A 182 5.37 -1.38 3.57
C PRO A 182 6.50 -2.41 3.43
N VAL A 183 6.39 -3.51 4.17
CA VAL A 183 7.23 -4.69 3.93
C VAL A 183 7.04 -5.22 2.50
N CYS A 184 8.02 -5.98 1.99
CA CYS A 184 8.09 -6.51 0.63
C CYS A 184 8.40 -5.47 -0.47
N LEU A 185 8.19 -4.17 -0.24
CA LEU A 185 8.42 -3.15 -1.28
C LEU A 185 9.88 -3.15 -1.77
N LEU A 186 10.85 -3.21 -0.86
CA LEU A 186 12.26 -3.18 -1.22
C LEU A 186 12.64 -4.43 -2.02
N GLU A 187 12.15 -5.59 -1.60
CA GLU A 187 12.38 -6.88 -2.26
C GLU A 187 11.72 -6.96 -3.64
N GLU A 188 10.54 -6.36 -3.82
CA GLU A 188 9.88 -6.23 -5.11
C GLU A 188 10.66 -5.32 -6.05
N MET A 189 11.06 -4.14 -5.58
CA MET A 189 11.87 -3.20 -6.36
C MET A 189 13.25 -3.78 -6.73
N GLU A 190 13.83 -4.64 -5.89
CA GLU A 190 15.05 -5.38 -6.21
C GLU A 190 14.83 -6.43 -7.31
N LYS A 191 13.75 -7.22 -7.24
CA LYS A 191 13.40 -8.20 -8.28
C LYS A 191 13.17 -7.54 -9.64
N GLU A 192 12.68 -6.30 -9.63
CA GLU A 192 12.50 -5.47 -10.83
C GLU A 192 13.80 -4.81 -11.31
N GLY A 193 14.90 -4.94 -10.57
CA GLY A 193 16.20 -4.34 -10.89
C GLY A 193 16.28 -2.83 -10.66
N LEU A 194 15.33 -2.26 -9.91
CA LEU A 194 15.26 -0.81 -9.65
C LEU A 194 16.19 -0.37 -8.52
N LEU A 195 16.42 -1.24 -7.55
CA LEU A 195 17.24 -1.01 -6.36
C LEU A 195 18.01 -2.28 -5.98
N LYS A 196 19.00 -2.15 -5.08
CA LYS A 196 19.68 -3.29 -4.44
C LYS A 196 19.33 -3.28 -2.95
N ALA A 197 18.79 -4.38 -2.42
CA ALA A 197 18.34 -4.43 -1.03
C ALA A 197 19.51 -4.24 -0.05
N ASP A 198 20.70 -4.74 -0.39
CA ASP A 198 21.92 -4.61 0.41
C ASP A 198 22.40 -3.15 0.62
N ASP A 199 21.92 -2.21 -0.20
CA ASP A 199 22.19 -0.78 -0.05
C ASP A 199 21.37 -0.14 1.09
N TYR A 200 20.51 -0.92 1.76
CA TYR A 200 19.63 -0.47 2.83
C TYR A 200 19.79 -1.33 4.09
N ARG A 201 19.33 -0.79 5.22
CA ARG A 201 19.27 -1.46 6.52
C ARG A 201 17.93 -1.16 7.16
N ALA A 202 17.24 -2.20 7.63
CA ALA A 202 16.07 -2.07 8.46
C ALA A 202 16.45 -1.69 9.90
N LEU A 203 15.75 -0.73 10.47
CA LEU A 203 15.74 -0.43 11.90
C LEU A 203 14.56 -1.14 12.57
N LEU A 204 14.65 -1.36 13.88
CA LEU A 204 13.57 -1.97 14.69
C LEU A 204 13.12 -3.37 14.21
N ALA A 205 14.00 -4.08 13.49
CA ALA A 205 13.71 -5.44 13.03
C ALA A 205 13.51 -6.37 14.24
N LYS A 206 12.32 -6.95 14.35
CA LYS A 206 12.02 -7.99 15.34
C LYS A 206 12.24 -9.38 14.72
N PRO A 207 12.74 -10.36 15.48
CA PRO A 207 12.74 -11.75 15.03
C PRO A 207 11.33 -12.17 14.63
N SER A 208 11.18 -12.81 13.47
CA SER A 208 9.88 -13.34 13.04
C SER A 208 9.42 -14.43 14.02
N THR A 209 8.28 -14.22 14.66
CA THR A 209 7.63 -15.23 15.53
C THR A 209 6.69 -16.15 14.78
N GLN A 210 6.57 -16.02 13.45
CA GLN A 210 5.85 -16.97 12.62
C GLN A 210 6.72 -18.21 12.35
N PRO A 211 6.19 -19.43 12.54
CA PRO A 211 6.87 -20.62 12.07
C PRO A 211 7.04 -20.56 10.55
N ALA A 212 8.23 -20.99 10.09
CA ALA A 212 8.55 -21.21 8.69
C ALA A 212 7.62 -22.24 8.05
#